data_AF-A0A844MA07-F1
#
_entry.id   AF-A0A844MA07-F1
#
_cell.length_a   1.000
_cell.length_b   1.000
_cell.length_c   1.000
_cell.angle_alpha   90.00
_cell.angle_beta   90.00
_cell.angle_gamma   90.00
#
_symmetry.space_group_name_H-M   'P 1'
#
loop_
_entity.id
_entity.type
_entity.pdbx_description
1 polymer ?
#
loop_
_entity_poly.entity_id
_entity_poly.type
_entity_poly.pdbx_seq_one_letter_code
_entity_poly.pdbx_strand_id
1 'polypeptide(L)'
;MESYGLVLPADDVTWIKTVNDFINDNQAEIDKLYRTYSEGDESPLNWKLLALIFSGTFFLGLGIYLIKFRKPIQRKSFNQGYALLIGVGECADNRLSLPVTVNDVKKLRETLVDSRFCAYPDDENHIRLLHDREATRENILNGLDWLKNQTENDPEATIIVYYSGHGALRKSDNRYYLLQHDTNTRCLEDTALSAEDFTNKLRQIEAKRLLIIIDSCHAAGMATSKEELEKQEREPLLTRILLGFEETAYPKAFINSLNQGEGRVVFTSSKGYESSWIRPDKTMSIYTYHLIEALKGKANKRGDRCIKVSHLMNYLSTKVPASAEELCKAKQNPYFDFTTEDFPIALLRRERSS
;
A
#
# COMPACT_ATOMS: atom_id res chain seq x y z
N MET A 1 17.02 -38.20 10.26
CA MET A 1 16.94 -37.80 11.68
C MET A 1 15.68 -36.98 11.83
N GLU A 2 14.63 -37.58 12.34
CA GLU A 2 13.33 -36.93 12.55
C GLU A 2 13.48 -35.79 13.57
N SER A 3 12.96 -34.61 13.23
CA SER A 3 12.88 -33.45 14.11
C SER A 3 11.45 -33.33 14.63
N TYR A 4 11.23 -33.73 15.88
CA TYR A 4 9.99 -33.50 16.59
C TYR A 4 9.94 -32.02 17.02
N GLY A 5 8.90 -31.29 16.59
CA GLY A 5 8.60 -29.94 17.05
C GLY A 5 7.70 -29.99 18.27
N LEU A 6 8.04 -29.23 19.32
CA LEU A 6 7.19 -29.09 20.50
C LEU A 6 6.23 -27.90 20.29
N VAL A 7 4.93 -28.16 20.36
CA VAL A 7 3.88 -27.15 20.56
C VAL A 7 3.59 -27.15 22.07
N LEU A 8 3.74 -26.01 22.74
CA LEU A 8 3.44 -25.89 24.17
C LEU A 8 1.98 -25.41 24.35
N PRO A 9 1.16 -26.09 25.17
CA PRO A 9 -0.21 -25.68 25.46
C PRO A 9 -0.22 -24.51 26.45
N ALA A 10 -1.02 -23.47 26.18
CA ALA A 10 -1.16 -22.28 27.01
C ALA A 10 -2.01 -22.50 28.28
N ASP A 11 -2.41 -23.73 28.57
CA ASP A 11 -3.56 -24.03 29.44
C ASP A 11 -3.18 -24.76 30.74
N ASP A 12 -1.88 -24.95 31.02
CA ASP A 12 -1.43 -25.57 32.27
C ASP A 12 -1.42 -24.56 33.42
N VAL A 13 -2.55 -24.51 34.13
CA VAL A 13 -2.78 -23.65 35.31
C VAL A 13 -1.69 -23.85 36.38
N THR A 14 -1.09 -25.03 36.46
CA THR A 14 0.00 -25.35 37.40
C THR A 14 1.29 -24.65 37.01
N TRP A 15 1.57 -24.59 35.71
CA TRP A 15 2.74 -23.90 35.17
C TRP A 15 2.61 -22.38 35.33
N ILE A 16 1.44 -21.82 35.00
CA ILE A 16 1.14 -20.39 35.19
C ILE A 16 1.33 -20.00 36.66
N LYS A 17 0.84 -20.83 37.59
CA LYS A 17 1.02 -20.61 39.03
C LYS A 17 2.50 -20.64 39.43
N THR A 18 3.25 -21.63 38.95
CA THR A 18 4.69 -21.78 39.28
C THR A 18 5.52 -20.59 38.79
N VAL A 19 5.21 -20.08 37.58
CA VAL A 19 5.88 -18.90 37.03
C VAL A 19 5.51 -17.64 37.81
N ASN A 20 4.24 -17.48 38.18
CA ASN A 20 3.80 -16.32 38.97
C ASN A 20 4.40 -16.32 40.38
N ASP A 21 4.45 -17.48 41.05
CA ASP A 21 5.08 -17.61 42.36
C ASP A 21 6.58 -17.26 42.29
N PHE A 22 7.30 -17.72 41.26
CA PHE A 22 8.70 -17.35 41.03
C PHE A 22 8.90 -15.85 40.79
N ILE A 23 8.06 -15.21 39.98
CA ILE A 23 8.14 -13.76 39.72
C ILE A 23 7.92 -12.99 41.02
N ASN A 24 6.91 -13.38 41.81
CA ASN A 24 6.60 -12.74 43.08
C ASN A 24 7.76 -12.87 44.08
N ASP A 25 8.37 -14.05 44.19
CA ASP A 25 9.49 -14.31 45.10
C ASP A 25 10.76 -13.54 44.73
N ASN A 26 10.91 -13.15 43.46
CA ASN A 26 12.12 -12.50 42.92
C ASN A 26 11.86 -11.05 42.46
N GLN A 27 10.70 -10.47 42.77
CA GLN A 27 10.26 -9.17 42.27
C GLN A 27 11.27 -8.05 42.56
N ALA A 28 11.91 -8.05 43.73
CA ALA A 28 12.88 -7.02 44.10
C ALA A 28 14.17 -7.06 43.26
N GLU A 29 14.64 -8.26 42.86
CA GLU A 29 15.79 -8.38 41.95
C GLU A 29 15.41 -8.02 40.52
N ILE A 30 14.21 -8.41 40.09
CA ILE A 30 13.65 -8.04 38.79
C ILE A 30 13.52 -6.52 38.67
N ASP A 31 13.00 -5.84 39.70
CA ASP A 31 12.86 -4.38 39.73
C ASP A 31 14.22 -3.67 39.75
N LYS A 32 15.22 -4.23 40.46
CA LYS A 32 16.59 -3.71 40.48
C LYS A 32 17.25 -3.82 39.10
N LEU A 33 17.05 -4.94 38.40
CA LEU A 33 17.50 -5.15 37.04
C LEU A 33 16.79 -4.22 36.06
N TYR A 34 15.49 -3.99 36.25
CA TYR A 34 14.69 -3.08 35.43
C TYR A 34 15.15 -1.62 35.59
N ARG A 35 15.44 -1.18 36.82
CA ARG A 35 15.99 0.16 37.09
C ARG A 35 17.38 0.35 36.46
N THR A 36 18.22 -0.68 36.54
CA THR A 36 19.55 -0.68 35.90
C THR A 36 19.44 -0.61 34.38
N TYR A 37 18.37 -1.16 33.80
CA TYR A 37 18.08 -1.12 32.36
C TYR A 37 17.48 0.23 31.91
N SER A 38 16.62 0.86 32.72
CA SER A 38 16.00 2.15 32.39
C SER A 38 16.97 3.34 32.44
N GLU A 39 18.11 3.19 33.11
CA GLU A 39 19.10 4.26 33.30
C GLU A 39 20.24 4.30 32.25
N GLY A 40 20.11 3.53 31.14
CA GLY A 40 20.76 3.90 29.87
C GLY A 40 22.01 3.13 29.47
N ASP A 41 21.85 1.90 29.01
CA ASP A 41 22.81 1.25 28.11
C ASP A 41 22.06 0.66 26.90
N GLU A 42 22.13 1.34 25.75
CA GLU A 42 21.54 0.93 24.48
C GLU A 42 22.26 -0.29 23.87
N SER A 43 22.21 -1.42 24.58
CA SER A 43 22.64 -2.71 24.06
C SER A 43 21.43 -3.56 23.69
N PRO A 44 21.43 -4.23 22.51
CA PRO A 44 20.32 -5.07 22.09
C PRO A 44 20.26 -6.30 22.99
N LEU A 45 19.31 -6.29 23.92
CA LEU A 45 18.85 -7.42 24.74
C LEU A 45 19.99 -8.35 25.21
N ASN A 46 20.55 -8.09 26.40
CA ASN A 46 21.64 -8.89 26.95
C ASN A 46 21.20 -10.34 27.17
N TRP A 47 21.46 -11.19 26.17
CA TRP A 47 21.13 -12.61 26.15
C TRP A 47 21.72 -13.38 27.33
N LYS A 48 22.75 -12.83 27.98
CA LYS A 48 23.31 -13.38 29.22
C LYS A 48 22.38 -13.23 30.40
N LEU A 49 21.56 -12.16 30.45
CA LEU A 49 20.57 -11.94 31.51
C LEU A 49 19.39 -12.92 31.37
N LEU A 50 18.89 -13.10 30.13
CA LEU A 50 17.89 -14.13 29.83
C LEU A 50 18.45 -15.54 30.07
N ALA A 51 19.70 -15.80 29.70
CA ALA A 51 20.36 -17.06 30.00
C ALA A 51 20.54 -17.27 31.51
N LEU A 52 20.82 -16.22 32.30
CA LEU A 52 20.96 -16.32 33.75
C LEU A 52 19.61 -16.66 34.42
N ILE A 53 18.55 -15.92 34.05
CA ILE A 53 17.18 -16.11 34.55
C ILE A 53 16.70 -17.55 34.29
N PHE A 54 17.08 -18.14 33.15
CA PHE A 54 16.68 -19.52 32.81
C PHE A 54 17.72 -20.60 33.17
N SER A 55 18.98 -20.24 33.43
CA SER A 55 20.00 -21.18 33.95
C SER A 55 19.95 -21.33 35.46
N GLY A 56 19.31 -20.39 36.16
CA GLY A 56 19.22 -20.35 37.63
C GLY A 56 18.30 -21.41 38.24
N THR A 57 17.42 -22.04 37.46
CA THR A 57 16.58 -23.15 37.91
C THR A 57 16.83 -24.37 37.04
N PHE A 58 17.86 -25.17 37.33
CA PHE A 58 17.85 -26.63 37.09
C PHE A 58 19.10 -27.30 37.70
N PHE A 59 19.14 -27.39 39.03
CA PHE A 59 19.97 -28.36 39.75
C PHE A 59 19.08 -29.26 40.60
N LEU A 60 18.23 -30.07 39.95
CA LEU A 60 17.66 -31.30 40.50
C LEU A 60 17.33 -32.19 39.30
N GLY A 61 17.95 -33.36 39.24
CA GLY A 61 18.20 -34.10 38.01
C GLY A 61 16.95 -34.54 37.25
N LEU A 62 16.85 -34.10 35.99
CA LEU A 62 16.10 -34.76 34.90
C LEU A 62 16.43 -34.02 33.58
N GLY A 63 17.13 -34.69 32.66
CA GLY A 63 17.23 -34.35 31.23
C GLY A 63 17.78 -32.98 30.83
N ILE A 64 18.96 -32.94 30.20
CA ILE A 64 19.51 -31.72 29.58
C ILE A 64 18.66 -31.35 28.35
N TYR A 65 17.74 -30.39 28.49
CA TYR A 65 17.03 -29.78 27.36
C TYR A 65 17.84 -28.59 26.82
N LEU A 66 18.58 -28.81 25.73
CA LEU A 66 19.29 -27.74 25.03
C LEU A 66 18.30 -26.85 24.26
N ILE A 67 17.92 -25.72 24.83
CA ILE A 67 17.21 -24.65 24.10
C ILE A 67 18.20 -23.98 23.14
N LYS A 68 18.15 -24.32 21.86
CA LYS A 68 18.89 -23.61 20.80
C LYS A 68 18.20 -22.30 20.47
N PHE A 69 18.64 -21.21 21.08
CA PHE A 69 18.24 -19.86 20.65
C PHE A 69 18.85 -19.55 19.27
N ARG A 70 18.01 -19.40 18.24
CA ARG A 70 18.42 -18.82 16.95
C ARG A 70 18.64 -17.32 17.16
N LYS A 71 19.76 -16.76 16.66
CA LYS A 71 19.95 -15.31 16.56
C LYS A 71 18.69 -14.68 15.92
N PRO A 72 18.21 -13.51 16.39
CA PRO A 72 17.14 -12.81 15.70
C PRO A 72 17.60 -12.60 14.25
N ILE A 73 16.82 -13.14 13.31
CA ILE A 73 17.06 -12.92 11.90
C ILE A 73 16.92 -11.41 11.72
N GLN A 74 18.02 -10.69 11.46
CA GLN A 74 17.92 -9.32 10.95
C GLN A 74 17.12 -9.41 9.65
N ARG A 75 15.83 -9.08 9.74
CA ARG A 75 14.93 -9.15 8.60
C ARG A 75 15.30 -7.95 7.73
N LYS A 76 15.89 -8.18 6.56
CA LYS A 76 16.09 -7.12 5.57
C LYS A 76 14.76 -6.40 5.33
N SER A 77 14.78 -5.09 5.50
CA SER A 77 13.72 -4.14 5.22
C SER A 77 14.07 -3.33 3.96
N PHE A 78 13.07 -2.77 3.32
CA PHE A 78 13.19 -1.89 2.16
C PHE A 78 13.16 -0.43 2.64
N ASN A 79 14.19 -0.02 3.38
CA ASN A 79 14.25 1.28 4.07
C ASN A 79 14.21 2.49 3.13
N GLN A 80 14.63 2.31 1.88
CA GLN A 80 14.56 3.36 0.87
C GLN A 80 13.16 3.48 0.21
N GLY A 81 12.16 2.75 0.69
CA GLY A 81 10.82 2.75 0.13
C GLY A 81 9.91 3.75 0.83
N TYR A 82 9.33 4.66 0.06
CA TYR A 82 8.36 5.63 0.55
C TYR A 82 7.07 5.58 -0.27
N ALA A 83 5.92 5.68 0.39
CA ALA A 83 4.63 5.61 -0.29
C ALA A 83 3.62 6.66 0.24
N LEU A 84 2.97 7.35 -0.68
CA LEU A 84 1.75 8.11 -0.43
C LEU A 84 0.59 7.36 -1.07
N LEU A 85 -0.32 6.85 -0.25
CA LEU A 85 -1.47 6.05 -0.67
C LEU A 85 -2.76 6.82 -0.43
N ILE A 86 -3.46 7.17 -1.50
CA ILE A 86 -4.65 8.03 -1.46
C ILE A 86 -5.85 7.22 -1.96
N GLY A 87 -6.82 6.97 -1.09
CA GLY A 87 -8.08 6.31 -1.43
C GLY A 87 -9.23 7.19 -1.00
N VAL A 88 -9.89 7.87 -1.94
CA VAL A 88 -10.79 8.99 -1.63
C VAL A 88 -11.89 8.63 -0.62
N GLY A 89 -12.51 7.46 -0.76
CA GLY A 89 -13.51 6.97 0.18
C GLY A 89 -14.77 7.84 0.23
N GLU A 90 -15.15 8.28 1.43
CA GLU A 90 -16.23 9.25 1.65
C GLU A 90 -15.91 10.60 1.02
N CYS A 91 -16.87 11.19 0.29
CA CYS A 91 -16.82 12.57 -0.19
C CYS A 91 -17.85 13.43 0.53
N ALA A 92 -17.56 14.72 0.71
CA ALA A 92 -18.50 15.69 1.27
C ALA A 92 -19.82 15.73 0.48
N ASP A 93 -19.75 15.60 -0.85
CA ASP A 93 -20.89 15.22 -1.68
C ASP A 93 -20.97 13.69 -1.75
N ASN A 94 -21.88 13.09 -0.98
CA ASN A 94 -21.99 11.65 -0.85
C ASN A 94 -22.25 10.91 -2.18
N ARG A 95 -22.70 11.62 -3.23
CA ARG A 95 -22.88 11.03 -4.58
C ARG A 95 -21.55 10.71 -5.27
N LEU A 96 -20.45 11.29 -4.79
CA LEU A 96 -19.08 11.03 -5.25
C LEU A 96 -18.36 10.01 -4.35
N SER A 97 -18.98 9.53 -3.27
CA SER A 97 -18.33 8.60 -2.35
C SER A 97 -18.04 7.26 -3.01
N LEU A 98 -16.80 6.77 -2.84
CA LEU A 98 -16.32 5.51 -3.39
C LEU A 98 -15.61 4.67 -2.30
N PRO A 99 -16.35 4.02 -1.37
CA PRO A 99 -15.77 3.34 -0.20
C PRO A 99 -14.76 2.23 -0.54
N VAL A 100 -14.85 1.62 -1.72
CA VAL A 100 -13.94 0.56 -2.17
C VAL A 100 -12.49 1.06 -2.26
N THR A 101 -12.29 2.34 -2.61
CA THR A 101 -10.95 2.94 -2.69
C THR A 101 -10.21 2.94 -1.36
N VAL A 102 -10.94 2.97 -0.23
CA VAL A 102 -10.37 2.85 1.12
C VAL A 102 -9.81 1.45 1.35
N ASN A 103 -10.53 0.42 0.90
CA ASN A 103 -10.06 -0.96 0.98
C ASN A 103 -8.84 -1.17 0.09
N ASP A 104 -8.82 -0.57 -1.11
CA ASP A 104 -7.69 -0.64 -2.02
C ASP A 104 -6.40 -0.16 -1.35
N VAL A 105 -6.42 1.05 -0.75
CA VAL A 105 -5.22 1.61 -0.11
C VAL A 105 -4.85 0.91 1.19
N LYS A 106 -5.82 0.44 1.98
CA LYS A 106 -5.55 -0.34 3.21
C LYS A 106 -4.86 -1.66 2.88
N LYS A 107 -5.39 -2.40 1.90
CA LYS A 107 -4.80 -3.68 1.47
C LYS A 107 -3.44 -3.49 0.80
N LEU A 108 -3.26 -2.39 0.07
CA LEU A 108 -1.97 -2.04 -0.50
C LEU A 108 -0.94 -1.73 0.60
N ARG A 109 -1.28 -0.91 1.61
CA ARG A 109 -0.43 -0.65 2.79
C ARG A 109 -0.05 -1.95 3.49
N GLU A 110 -1.02 -2.79 3.82
CA GLU A 110 -0.79 -4.10 4.44
C GLU A 110 0.22 -4.93 3.64
N THR A 111 0.14 -4.92 2.32
CA THR A 111 1.05 -5.67 1.44
C THR A 111 2.45 -5.06 1.41
N LEU A 112 2.57 -3.73 1.40
CA LEU A 112 3.85 -3.03 1.39
C LEU A 112 4.65 -3.28 2.67
N VAL A 113 4.00 -3.24 3.84
CA VAL A 113 4.66 -3.44 5.14
C VAL A 113 4.89 -4.91 5.48
N ASP A 114 4.22 -5.83 4.80
CA ASP A 114 4.37 -7.26 5.09
C ASP A 114 5.82 -7.71 4.83
N SER A 115 6.48 -8.09 5.92
CA SER A 115 7.87 -8.54 5.91
C SER A 115 8.12 -9.83 5.10
N ARG A 116 7.07 -10.55 4.68
CA ARG A 116 7.13 -11.70 3.77
C ARG A 116 7.13 -11.30 2.30
N PHE A 117 6.68 -10.09 1.98
CA PHE A 117 6.65 -9.58 0.61
C PHE A 117 7.58 -8.38 0.52
N CYS A 118 7.03 -7.17 0.50
CA CYS A 118 7.71 -5.94 0.13
C CYS A 118 8.64 -5.40 1.22
N ALA A 119 8.31 -5.65 2.49
CA ALA A 119 9.10 -5.31 3.67
C ALA A 119 9.46 -3.81 3.81
N TYR A 120 8.54 -2.91 3.44
CA TYR A 120 8.63 -1.50 3.80
C TYR A 120 8.57 -1.36 5.33
N PRO A 121 9.25 -0.38 5.93
CA PRO A 121 9.02 -0.04 7.33
C PRO A 121 7.56 0.34 7.60
N ASP A 122 7.01 -0.15 8.70
CA ASP A 122 5.62 0.10 9.11
C ASP A 122 5.54 1.35 9.99
N ASP A 123 5.84 2.50 9.41
CA ASP A 123 5.82 3.79 10.10
C ASP A 123 5.45 4.95 9.18
N GLU A 124 5.03 6.06 9.78
CA GLU A 124 4.59 7.29 9.09
C GLU A 124 5.73 8.05 8.39
N ASN A 125 7.00 7.69 8.64
CA ASN A 125 8.14 8.25 7.90
C ASN A 125 8.34 7.55 6.56
N HIS A 126 7.74 6.37 6.34
CA HIS A 126 7.84 5.62 5.09
C HIS A 126 6.51 5.52 4.35
N ILE A 127 5.37 5.43 5.05
CA ILE A 127 4.08 5.30 4.38
C ILE A 127 3.06 6.26 4.99
N ARG A 128 2.49 7.12 4.16
CA ARG A 128 1.31 7.92 4.50
C ARG A 128 0.08 7.40 3.79
N LEU A 129 -0.99 7.22 4.57
CA LEU A 129 -2.28 6.75 4.09
C LEU A 129 -3.30 7.88 4.25
N LEU A 130 -3.95 8.30 3.15
CA LEU A 130 -5.00 9.29 3.16
C LEU A 130 -6.29 8.66 2.64
N HIS A 131 -7.35 8.67 3.44
CA HIS A 131 -8.66 8.21 3.00
C HIS A 131 -9.81 8.94 3.71
N ASP A 132 -11.01 8.84 3.12
CA ASP A 132 -12.21 9.51 3.62
C ASP A 132 -11.93 11.01 3.90
N ARG A 133 -12.24 11.48 5.10
CA ARG A 133 -12.07 12.89 5.53
C ARG A 133 -10.64 13.40 5.51
N GLU A 134 -9.65 12.50 5.43
CA GLU A 134 -8.24 12.88 5.35
C GLU A 134 -7.77 13.07 3.91
N ALA A 135 -8.50 12.53 2.91
CA ALA A 135 -8.19 12.67 1.49
C ALA A 135 -8.63 14.06 0.95
N THR A 136 -8.21 15.14 1.61
CA THR A 136 -8.48 16.52 1.20
C THR A 136 -7.45 17.03 0.19
N ARG A 137 -7.76 18.11 -0.54
CA ARG A 137 -6.81 18.75 -1.46
C ARG A 137 -5.52 19.12 -0.74
N GLU A 138 -5.65 19.75 0.43
CA GLU A 138 -4.53 20.18 1.24
C GLU A 138 -3.65 19.00 1.68
N ASN A 139 -4.25 17.94 2.23
CA ASN A 139 -3.49 16.80 2.74
C ASN A 139 -2.78 16.03 1.61
N ILE A 140 -3.39 15.93 0.43
CA ILE A 140 -2.74 15.31 -0.73
C ILE A 140 -1.50 16.13 -1.14
N LEU A 141 -1.62 17.45 -1.26
CA LEU A 141 -0.49 18.33 -1.61
C LEU A 141 0.61 18.29 -0.53
N ASN A 142 0.23 18.30 0.75
CA ASN A 142 1.17 18.15 1.88
C ASN A 142 1.85 16.77 1.89
N GLY A 143 1.15 15.72 1.47
CA GLY A 143 1.72 14.39 1.28
C GLY A 143 2.80 14.37 0.19
N LEU A 144 2.59 15.08 -0.92
CA LEU A 144 3.58 15.21 -1.98
C LEU A 144 4.81 16.03 -1.52
N ASP A 145 4.60 17.10 -0.75
CA ASP A 145 5.69 17.86 -0.14
C ASP A 145 6.49 17.02 0.86
N TRP A 146 5.82 16.15 1.61
CA TRP A 146 6.51 15.20 2.48
C TRP A 146 7.39 14.23 1.69
N LEU A 147 6.90 13.67 0.57
CA LEU A 147 7.71 12.81 -0.29
C LEU A 147 8.94 13.53 -0.86
N LYS A 148 8.78 14.80 -1.27
CA LYS A 148 9.90 15.64 -1.65
C LYS A 148 10.95 15.71 -0.53
N ASN A 149 10.53 16.00 0.70
CA ASN A 149 11.45 16.05 1.84
C ASN A 149 12.11 14.69 2.13
N GLN A 150 11.43 13.56 1.89
CA GLN A 150 12.06 12.24 2.01
C GLN A 150 13.18 12.07 0.97
N THR A 151 12.96 12.48 -0.28
CA THR A 151 13.98 12.38 -1.34
C THR A 151 15.20 13.27 -1.11
N GLU A 152 15.03 14.40 -0.42
CA GLU A 152 16.16 15.26 -0.01
C GLU A 152 17.07 14.57 1.04
N ASN A 153 16.51 13.69 1.86
CA ASN A 153 17.23 12.96 2.91
C ASN A 153 17.70 11.56 2.51
N ASP A 154 17.09 10.97 1.47
CA ASP A 154 17.48 9.67 0.91
C ASP A 154 17.65 9.75 -0.63
N PRO A 155 18.89 9.90 -1.12
CA PRO A 155 19.19 9.96 -2.55
C PRO A 155 18.87 8.68 -3.34
N GLU A 156 18.63 7.56 -2.65
CA GLU A 156 18.29 6.27 -3.24
C GLU A 156 16.79 5.91 -3.07
N ALA A 157 15.99 6.88 -2.61
CA ALA A 157 14.57 6.73 -2.38
C ALA A 157 13.83 6.18 -3.61
N THR A 158 13.02 5.16 -3.37
CA THR A 158 12.00 4.66 -4.27
C THR A 158 10.64 5.11 -3.78
N ILE A 159 9.96 5.93 -4.58
CA ILE A 159 8.70 6.57 -4.25
C ILE A 159 7.55 5.89 -4.97
N ILE A 160 6.46 5.61 -4.24
CA ILE A 160 5.16 5.22 -4.78
C ILE A 160 4.15 6.31 -4.46
N VAL A 161 3.50 6.87 -5.49
CA VAL A 161 2.30 7.69 -5.32
C VAL A 161 1.15 6.90 -5.90
N TYR A 162 0.20 6.51 -5.06
CA TYR A 162 -0.98 5.77 -5.46
C TYR A 162 -2.23 6.62 -5.21
N TYR A 163 -3.05 6.80 -6.24
CA TYR A 163 -4.35 7.47 -6.13
C TYR A 163 -5.46 6.55 -6.60
N SER A 164 -6.51 6.42 -5.81
CA SER A 164 -7.74 5.73 -6.17
C SER A 164 -8.96 6.58 -5.81
N GLY A 165 -9.81 6.86 -6.80
CA GLY A 165 -10.93 7.78 -6.67
C GLY A 165 -11.60 8.09 -8.00
N HIS A 166 -12.31 9.21 -8.06
CA HIS A 166 -12.87 9.73 -9.32
C HIS A 166 -11.95 10.77 -9.96
N GLY A 167 -12.15 10.95 -11.26
CA GLY A 167 -11.59 12.07 -12.01
C GLY A 167 -12.62 12.64 -12.98
N ALA A 168 -12.51 13.93 -13.27
CA ALA A 168 -13.41 14.65 -14.15
C ALA A 168 -12.63 15.49 -15.15
N LEU A 169 -13.01 15.40 -16.42
CA LEU A 169 -12.49 16.23 -17.50
C LEU A 169 -13.47 17.37 -17.76
N ARG A 170 -12.98 18.60 -17.74
CA ARG A 170 -13.78 19.77 -18.10
C ARG A 170 -13.87 19.88 -19.63
N LYS A 171 -15.10 19.89 -20.16
CA LYS A 171 -15.34 19.92 -21.62
C LYS A 171 -14.91 21.21 -22.30
N SER A 172 -14.94 22.34 -21.58
CA SER A 172 -14.67 23.65 -22.16
C SER A 172 -13.21 23.85 -22.58
N ASP A 173 -12.27 23.21 -21.89
CA ASP A 173 -10.83 23.43 -22.12
C ASP A 173 -9.94 22.20 -21.87
N ASN A 174 -10.54 21.03 -21.68
CA ASN A 174 -9.85 19.75 -21.45
C ASN A 174 -8.96 19.73 -20.21
N ARG A 175 -9.22 20.55 -19.19
CA ARG A 175 -8.53 20.42 -17.88
C ARG A 175 -9.08 19.24 -17.10
N TYR A 176 -8.18 18.39 -16.60
CA TYR A 176 -8.51 17.21 -15.82
C TYR A 176 -8.36 17.49 -14.32
N TYR A 177 -9.26 16.93 -13.52
CA TYR A 177 -9.30 17.09 -12.07
C TYR A 177 -9.44 15.73 -11.41
N LEU A 178 -8.68 15.52 -10.33
CA LEU A 178 -8.87 14.42 -9.38
C LEU A 178 -9.88 14.89 -8.35
N LEU A 179 -10.92 14.08 -8.08
CA LEU A 179 -11.98 14.45 -7.14
C LEU A 179 -11.72 13.78 -5.79
N GLN A 180 -11.28 14.59 -4.84
CA GLN A 180 -10.98 14.18 -3.48
C GLN A 180 -12.09 14.61 -2.49
N HIS A 181 -11.97 14.24 -1.21
CA HIS A 181 -13.05 14.33 -0.20
C HIS A 181 -13.78 15.69 -0.17
N ASP A 182 -13.02 16.78 -0.16
CA ASP A 182 -13.49 18.16 -0.04
C ASP A 182 -13.86 18.81 -1.38
N THR A 183 -13.99 18.02 -2.45
CA THR A 183 -14.47 18.50 -3.75
C THR A 183 -15.92 18.98 -3.63
N ASN A 184 -16.15 20.25 -3.99
CA ASN A 184 -17.49 20.82 -4.07
C ASN A 184 -17.99 20.78 -5.52
N THR A 185 -19.03 19.99 -5.79
CA THR A 185 -19.61 19.82 -7.13
C THR A 185 -20.17 21.10 -7.74
N ARG A 186 -20.44 22.14 -6.93
CA ARG A 186 -20.90 23.46 -7.40
C ARG A 186 -19.76 24.41 -7.78
N CYS A 187 -18.55 24.15 -7.27
CA CYS A 187 -17.35 24.97 -7.45
C CYS A 187 -16.15 24.04 -7.71
N LEU A 188 -16.30 23.10 -8.64
CA LEU A 188 -15.33 22.03 -8.84
C LEU A 188 -13.95 22.59 -9.22
N GLU A 189 -13.92 23.63 -10.04
CA GLU A 189 -12.69 24.26 -10.52
C GLU A 189 -11.81 24.80 -9.40
N ASP A 190 -12.43 25.33 -8.34
CA ASP A 190 -11.74 25.95 -7.21
C ASP A 190 -11.38 24.95 -6.11
N THR A 191 -12.10 23.82 -6.06
CA THR A 191 -12.02 22.88 -4.93
C THR A 191 -11.40 21.54 -5.28
N ALA A 192 -11.60 21.03 -6.50
CA ALA A 192 -10.98 19.79 -6.94
C ALA A 192 -9.49 19.96 -7.17
N LEU A 193 -8.73 18.88 -7.01
CA LEU A 193 -7.31 18.87 -7.29
C LEU A 193 -7.08 18.85 -8.79
N SER A 194 -6.62 19.96 -9.36
CA SER A 194 -6.27 20.01 -10.77
C SER A 194 -5.08 19.08 -11.08
N ALA A 195 -5.13 18.43 -12.24
CA ALA A 195 -4.02 17.65 -12.77
C ALA A 195 -2.71 18.46 -12.84
N GLU A 196 -2.82 19.75 -13.12
CA GLU A 196 -1.70 20.68 -13.17
C GLU A 196 -1.05 20.87 -11.80
N ASP A 197 -1.83 21.16 -10.75
CA ASP A 197 -1.32 21.30 -9.38
C ASP A 197 -0.64 20.00 -8.91
N PHE A 198 -1.30 18.87 -9.17
CA PHE A 198 -0.80 17.55 -8.81
C PHE A 198 0.55 17.26 -9.51
N THR A 199 0.60 17.44 -10.83
CA THR A 199 1.84 17.27 -11.61
C THR A 199 2.93 18.26 -11.18
N ASN A 200 2.58 19.51 -10.88
CA ASN A 200 3.54 20.52 -10.42
C ASN A 200 4.18 20.16 -9.08
N LYS A 201 3.43 19.54 -8.16
CA LYS A 201 4.00 19.00 -6.91
C LYS A 201 4.87 17.77 -7.18
N LEU A 202 4.39 16.84 -8.01
CA LEU A 202 5.18 15.67 -8.41
C LEU A 202 6.51 16.06 -9.07
N ARG A 203 6.55 17.11 -9.90
CA ARG A 203 7.77 17.66 -10.51
C ARG A 203 8.83 18.11 -9.50
N GLN A 204 8.44 18.48 -8.29
CA GLN A 204 9.37 18.90 -7.25
C GLN A 204 9.99 17.73 -6.49
N ILE A 205 9.48 16.50 -6.68
CA ILE A 205 10.05 15.29 -6.10
C ILE A 205 11.22 14.85 -6.99
N GLU A 206 12.44 15.06 -6.51
CA GLU A 206 13.68 14.71 -7.20
C GLU A 206 14.11 13.28 -6.84
N ALA A 207 13.32 12.29 -7.26
CA ALA A 207 13.63 10.87 -7.09
C ALA A 207 14.11 10.23 -8.39
N LYS A 208 15.13 9.39 -8.32
CA LYS A 208 15.55 8.53 -9.44
C LYS A 208 14.53 7.42 -9.75
N ARG A 209 13.60 7.16 -8.83
CA ARG A 209 12.67 6.02 -8.84
C ARG A 209 11.30 6.47 -8.32
N LEU A 210 10.49 7.05 -9.18
CA LEU A 210 9.14 7.51 -8.86
C LEU A 210 8.10 6.73 -9.67
N LEU A 211 7.34 5.88 -9.00
CA LEU A 211 6.21 5.15 -9.57
C LEU A 211 4.90 5.85 -9.18
N ILE A 212 4.20 6.38 -10.17
CA ILE A 212 2.89 7.01 -10.02
C ILE A 212 1.84 6.04 -10.55
N ILE A 213 0.85 5.72 -9.74
CA ILE A 213 -0.24 4.82 -10.07
C ILE A 213 -1.55 5.55 -9.84
N ILE A 214 -2.33 5.73 -10.91
CA ILE A 214 -3.65 6.34 -10.83
C ILE A 214 -4.70 5.28 -11.19
N ASP A 215 -5.39 4.78 -10.16
CA ASP A 215 -6.54 3.90 -10.27
C ASP A 215 -7.85 4.66 -10.13
N SER A 216 -8.19 5.39 -11.17
CA SER A 216 -9.44 6.14 -11.29
C SER A 216 -10.00 5.88 -12.69
N CYS A 217 -11.30 5.56 -12.80
CA CYS A 217 -12.24 5.88 -13.91
C CYS A 217 -13.52 5.01 -13.91
N HIS A 218 -14.68 5.66 -14.14
CA HIS A 218 -16.04 5.16 -14.37
C HIS A 218 -16.84 4.62 -13.18
N ALA A 219 -17.76 5.45 -12.67
CA ALA A 219 -18.85 5.01 -11.79
C ALA A 219 -19.89 4.10 -12.50
N ALA A 220 -19.92 4.07 -13.84
CA ALA A 220 -20.88 3.22 -14.57
C ALA A 220 -20.63 1.72 -14.34
N GLY A 221 -19.38 1.33 -14.04
CA GLY A 221 -19.07 -0.04 -13.64
C GLY A 221 -19.41 -0.39 -12.20
N MET A 222 -19.94 0.60 -11.46
CA MET A 222 -20.44 0.45 -10.10
C MET A 222 -21.95 0.21 -10.05
N ALA A 223 -22.60 0.06 -11.21
CA ALA A 223 -23.95 -0.47 -11.32
C ALA A 223 -24.02 -1.85 -10.62
N THR A 224 -24.79 -1.92 -9.55
CA THR A 224 -24.80 -3.07 -8.63
C THR A 224 -25.78 -4.17 -9.06
N SER A 225 -26.49 -3.97 -10.17
CA SER A 225 -27.47 -4.92 -10.69
C SER A 225 -27.45 -5.00 -12.21
N LYS A 226 -27.85 -6.16 -12.76
CA LYS A 226 -28.11 -6.36 -14.19
C LYS A 226 -29.09 -5.33 -14.76
N GLU A 227 -30.05 -4.85 -13.95
CA GLU A 227 -31.05 -3.84 -14.35
C GLU A 227 -30.46 -2.43 -14.56
N GLU A 228 -29.33 -2.09 -13.92
CA GLU A 228 -28.63 -0.83 -14.14
C GLU A 228 -27.72 -0.90 -15.38
N LEU A 229 -27.16 -2.08 -15.67
CA LEU A 229 -26.39 -2.37 -16.89
C LEU A 229 -27.28 -2.38 -18.14
N GLU A 230 -28.56 -2.73 -18.03
CA GLU A 230 -29.53 -2.74 -19.14
C GLU A 230 -30.04 -1.33 -19.50
N LYS A 231 -29.76 -0.29 -18.69
CA LYS A 231 -30.10 1.12 -18.98
C LYS A 231 -28.93 1.89 -19.63
N GLN A 232 -28.29 1.28 -20.62
CA GLN A 232 -27.15 1.84 -21.39
C GLN A 232 -27.44 3.16 -22.15
N GLU A 233 -28.66 3.71 -22.07
CA GLU A 233 -29.05 4.99 -22.67
C GLU A 233 -29.01 6.19 -21.69
N ARG A 234 -28.52 6.03 -20.46
CA ARG A 234 -28.43 7.14 -19.49
C ARG A 234 -26.99 7.59 -19.30
N GLU A 235 -26.75 8.88 -19.53
CA GLU A 235 -25.50 9.58 -19.19
C GLU A 235 -24.97 9.15 -17.81
N PRO A 236 -23.65 8.88 -17.66
CA PRO A 236 -23.04 8.49 -16.40
C PRO A 236 -23.44 9.44 -15.26
N LEU A 237 -23.59 8.90 -14.04
CA LEU A 237 -24.05 9.66 -12.87
C LEU A 237 -23.20 10.93 -12.64
N LEU A 238 -21.88 10.84 -12.83
CA LEU A 238 -20.99 11.99 -12.73
C LEU A 238 -21.28 13.05 -13.78
N THR A 239 -21.49 12.68 -15.05
CA THR A 239 -21.85 13.63 -16.12
C THR A 239 -23.16 14.36 -15.82
N ARG A 240 -24.11 13.72 -15.12
CA ARG A 240 -25.36 14.34 -14.69
C ARG A 240 -25.20 15.29 -13.51
N ILE A 241 -24.25 15.03 -12.62
CA ILE A 241 -24.01 15.82 -11.41
C ILE A 241 -23.08 16.99 -11.70
N LEU A 242 -22.08 16.79 -12.57
CA LEU A 242 -21.02 17.73 -12.89
C LEU A 242 -21.28 18.38 -14.25
N LEU A 243 -22.14 19.39 -14.27
CA LEU A 243 -22.48 20.12 -15.50
C LEU A 243 -21.21 20.71 -16.14
N GLY A 244 -20.98 20.39 -17.42
CA GLY A 244 -19.79 20.84 -18.16
C GLY A 244 -18.56 19.95 -17.98
N PHE A 245 -18.67 18.86 -17.22
CA PHE A 245 -17.64 17.86 -17.06
C PHE A 245 -18.07 16.52 -17.64
N GLU A 246 -17.09 15.69 -17.97
CA GLU A 246 -17.27 14.29 -18.32
C GLU A 246 -16.32 13.42 -17.53
N GLU A 247 -16.78 12.23 -17.20
CA GLU A 247 -15.91 11.18 -16.67
C GLU A 247 -15.25 10.47 -17.86
N THR A 248 -13.94 10.63 -17.99
CA THR A 248 -13.16 9.99 -19.06
C THR A 248 -11.89 9.42 -18.48
N ALA A 249 -11.29 8.45 -19.19
CA ALA A 249 -9.90 8.14 -18.91
C ALA A 249 -9.01 9.34 -19.26
N TYR A 250 -7.79 9.24 -18.76
CA TYR A 250 -6.86 10.35 -18.69
C TYR A 250 -6.54 10.90 -20.08
N PRO A 251 -6.66 12.23 -20.27
CA PRO A 251 -6.15 12.86 -21.48
C PRO A 251 -4.67 12.52 -21.65
N LYS A 252 -4.24 12.24 -22.88
CA LYS A 252 -2.81 12.00 -23.18
C LYS A 252 -1.93 13.14 -22.65
N ALA A 253 -2.42 14.38 -22.72
CA ALA A 253 -1.73 15.55 -22.17
C ALA A 253 -1.47 15.43 -20.66
N PHE A 254 -2.43 14.91 -19.88
CA PHE A 254 -2.24 14.69 -18.45
C PHE A 254 -1.19 13.62 -18.19
N ILE A 255 -1.30 12.47 -18.87
CA ILE A 255 -0.31 11.38 -18.72
C ILE A 255 1.09 11.85 -19.10
N ASN A 256 1.23 12.54 -20.23
CA ASN A 256 2.49 13.12 -20.66
C ASN A 256 3.05 14.11 -19.63
N SER A 257 2.17 14.87 -18.94
CA SER A 257 2.60 15.81 -17.90
C SER A 257 3.19 15.09 -16.68
N LEU A 258 2.62 13.95 -16.29
CA LEU A 258 3.11 13.12 -15.17
C LEU A 258 4.51 12.54 -15.46
N ASN A 259 4.79 12.23 -16.73
CA ASN A 259 6.07 11.68 -17.17
C ASN A 259 7.18 12.71 -17.35
N GLN A 260 6.92 13.99 -17.13
CA GLN A 260 7.97 15.01 -17.20
C GLN A 260 8.87 14.94 -15.97
N GLY A 261 10.15 14.63 -16.19
CA GLY A 261 11.18 14.47 -15.16
C GLY A 261 11.87 13.11 -15.26
N GLU A 262 13.08 13.02 -14.73
CA GLU A 262 13.85 11.77 -14.74
C GLU A 262 13.32 10.76 -13.72
N GLY A 263 13.51 9.45 -13.98
CA GLY A 263 13.19 8.40 -13.01
C GLY A 263 11.70 8.08 -12.84
N ARG A 264 10.83 8.56 -13.74
CA ARG A 264 9.37 8.47 -13.59
C ARG A 264 8.76 7.33 -14.38
N VAL A 265 7.80 6.66 -13.75
CA VAL A 265 6.96 5.65 -14.36
C VAL A 265 5.52 5.99 -13.99
N VAL A 266 4.62 6.00 -14.97
CA VAL A 266 3.20 6.28 -14.78
C VAL A 266 2.36 5.11 -15.21
N PHE A 267 1.58 4.58 -14.28
CA PHE A 267 0.63 3.51 -14.50
C PHE A 267 -0.78 4.04 -14.31
N THR A 268 -1.69 3.72 -15.23
CA THR A 268 -3.12 3.98 -15.04
C THR A 268 -3.94 2.73 -15.26
N SER A 269 -5.03 2.62 -14.51
CA SER A 269 -5.83 1.39 -14.47
C SER A 269 -6.64 1.11 -15.74
N SER A 270 -6.84 2.12 -16.60
CA SER A 270 -7.51 2.00 -17.90
C SER A 270 -6.93 2.96 -18.95
N LYS A 271 -7.28 2.74 -20.24
CA LYS A 271 -6.88 3.53 -21.41
C LYS A 271 -8.07 4.28 -22.01
N GLY A 272 -7.83 5.48 -22.55
CA GLY A 272 -8.77 6.16 -23.45
C GLY A 272 -10.11 6.55 -22.83
N TYR A 273 -11.18 5.81 -23.14
CA TYR A 273 -12.51 5.99 -22.53
C TYR A 273 -12.95 4.72 -21.77
N GLU A 274 -12.02 3.78 -21.51
CA GLU A 274 -12.32 2.57 -20.77
C GLU A 274 -12.44 2.84 -19.26
N SER A 275 -13.29 2.07 -18.61
CA SER A 275 -13.52 2.12 -17.17
C SER A 275 -12.49 1.29 -16.39
N SER A 276 -12.23 1.70 -15.14
CA SER A 276 -11.64 0.87 -14.09
C SER A 276 -12.77 0.22 -13.29
N TRP A 277 -12.78 -1.10 -13.22
CA TRP A 277 -13.90 -1.85 -12.65
C TRP A 277 -13.64 -2.27 -11.21
N ILE A 278 -14.72 -2.30 -10.43
CA ILE A 278 -14.76 -2.90 -9.11
C ILE A 278 -15.06 -4.39 -9.25
N ARG A 279 -14.41 -5.22 -8.43
CA ARG A 279 -14.71 -6.66 -8.39
C ARG A 279 -16.17 -6.88 -7.99
N PRO A 280 -16.85 -7.94 -8.48
CA PRO A 280 -18.23 -8.24 -8.09
C PRO A 280 -18.46 -8.42 -6.58
N ASP A 281 -17.42 -8.84 -5.84
CA ASP A 281 -17.44 -8.97 -4.38
C ASP A 281 -17.35 -7.63 -3.63
N LYS A 282 -17.15 -6.52 -4.34
CA LYS A 282 -17.01 -5.14 -3.83
C LYS A 282 -15.90 -4.96 -2.80
N THR A 283 -14.94 -5.88 -2.75
CA THR A 283 -13.84 -5.80 -1.78
C THR A 283 -12.78 -4.80 -2.21
N MET A 284 -12.49 -4.73 -3.52
CA MET A 284 -11.40 -3.97 -4.13
C MET A 284 -11.68 -3.68 -5.61
N SER A 285 -10.94 -2.75 -6.20
CA SER A 285 -10.86 -2.63 -7.65
C SER A 285 -10.17 -3.85 -8.29
N ILE A 286 -10.50 -4.16 -9.55
CA ILE A 286 -9.81 -5.23 -10.31
C ILE A 286 -8.32 -4.90 -10.44
N TYR A 287 -7.99 -3.63 -10.66
CA TYR A 287 -6.62 -3.19 -10.83
C TYR A 287 -5.81 -3.37 -9.54
N THR A 288 -6.30 -2.85 -8.41
CA THR A 288 -5.61 -2.96 -7.12
C THR A 288 -5.44 -4.41 -6.70
N TYR A 289 -6.45 -5.24 -6.92
CA TYR A 289 -6.36 -6.67 -6.63
C TYR A 289 -5.15 -7.31 -7.33
N HIS A 290 -5.03 -7.10 -8.64
CA HIS A 290 -3.91 -7.66 -9.41
C HIS A 290 -2.57 -6.97 -9.13
N LEU A 291 -2.58 -5.70 -8.75
CA LEU A 291 -1.37 -4.99 -8.29
C LEU A 291 -0.81 -5.63 -7.02
N ILE A 292 -1.66 -5.90 -6.04
CA ILE A 292 -1.28 -6.59 -4.80
C ILE A 292 -0.74 -7.99 -5.11
N GLU A 293 -1.39 -8.73 -5.99
CA GLU A 293 -0.95 -10.07 -6.38
C GLU A 293 0.43 -10.06 -7.05
N ALA A 294 0.70 -9.05 -7.89
CA ALA A 294 2.01 -8.84 -8.48
C ALA A 294 3.06 -8.47 -7.41
N LEU A 295 2.73 -7.59 -6.46
CA LEU A 295 3.61 -7.21 -5.33
C LEU A 295 3.91 -8.38 -4.39
N LYS A 296 2.97 -9.33 -4.25
CA LYS A 296 3.18 -10.60 -3.54
C LYS A 296 4.03 -11.60 -4.31
N GLY A 297 4.51 -11.22 -5.50
CA GLY A 297 5.47 -11.99 -6.28
C GLY A 297 4.87 -12.91 -7.34
N LYS A 298 3.57 -12.80 -7.65
CA LYS A 298 2.97 -13.62 -8.73
C LYS A 298 3.51 -13.29 -10.13
N ALA A 299 4.15 -12.13 -10.27
CA ALA A 299 4.82 -11.70 -11.50
C ALA A 299 6.29 -12.18 -11.60
N ASN A 300 6.85 -12.71 -10.52
CA ASN A 300 8.28 -12.97 -10.40
C ASN A 300 8.70 -14.38 -10.84
N LYS A 301 9.92 -14.47 -11.36
CA LYS A 301 10.56 -15.72 -11.78
C LYS A 301 11.43 -16.29 -10.66
N ARG A 302 11.81 -17.56 -10.82
CA ARG A 302 12.75 -18.22 -9.90
C ARG A 302 14.10 -17.51 -9.95
N GLY A 303 14.58 -17.06 -8.79
CA GLY A 303 15.85 -16.34 -8.65
C GLY A 303 15.70 -14.83 -8.45
N ASP A 304 14.51 -14.28 -8.68
CA ASP A 304 14.24 -12.88 -8.37
C ASP A 304 14.37 -12.63 -6.86
N ARG A 305 14.90 -11.45 -6.52
CA ARG A 305 15.09 -10.99 -5.14
C ARG A 305 14.34 -9.70 -4.82
N CYS A 306 13.72 -9.10 -5.83
CA CYS A 306 12.93 -7.87 -5.73
C CYS A 306 11.75 -7.91 -6.68
N ILE A 307 10.73 -7.10 -6.39
CA ILE A 307 9.71 -6.72 -7.36
C ILE A 307 10.22 -5.50 -8.11
N LYS A 308 10.21 -5.55 -9.44
CA LYS A 308 10.54 -4.43 -10.30
C LYS A 308 9.30 -3.88 -10.98
N VAL A 309 9.40 -2.67 -11.51
CA VAL A 309 8.33 -2.04 -12.30
C VAL A 309 7.91 -2.92 -13.48
N SER A 310 8.87 -3.49 -14.22
CA SER A 310 8.58 -4.36 -15.36
C SER A 310 7.76 -5.60 -14.98
N HIS A 311 7.95 -6.14 -13.77
CA HIS A 311 7.16 -7.27 -13.27
C HIS A 311 5.70 -6.87 -13.09
N LEU A 312 5.45 -5.71 -12.48
CA LEU A 312 4.10 -5.19 -12.33
C LEU A 312 3.43 -4.98 -13.70
N MET A 313 4.11 -4.30 -14.62
CA MET A 313 3.60 -4.04 -15.96
C MET A 313 3.19 -5.32 -16.69
N ASN A 314 4.08 -6.31 -16.73
CA ASN A 314 3.84 -7.60 -17.40
C ASN A 314 2.67 -8.38 -16.78
N TYR A 315 2.51 -8.31 -15.46
CA TYR A 315 1.39 -8.99 -14.79
C TYR A 315 0.07 -8.26 -15.03
N LEU A 316 0.05 -6.95 -14.81
CA LEU A 316 -1.15 -6.13 -14.91
C LEU A 316 -1.70 -6.08 -16.34
N SER A 317 -0.81 -5.96 -17.34
CA SER A 317 -1.18 -5.99 -18.77
C SER A 317 -1.91 -7.25 -19.22
N THR A 318 -1.76 -8.37 -18.49
CA THR A 318 -2.40 -9.64 -18.83
C THR A 318 -3.59 -9.96 -17.92
N LYS A 319 -3.46 -9.71 -16.62
CA LYS A 319 -4.46 -10.14 -15.63
C LYS A 319 -5.63 -9.18 -15.48
N VAL A 320 -5.40 -7.87 -15.61
CA VAL A 320 -6.49 -6.89 -15.52
C VAL A 320 -7.49 -7.06 -16.66
N PRO A 321 -7.10 -7.12 -17.95
CA PRO A 321 -8.06 -7.34 -19.04
C PRO A 321 -8.80 -8.67 -18.91
N ALA A 322 -8.09 -9.74 -18.55
CA ALA A 322 -8.69 -11.06 -18.39
C ALA A 322 -9.76 -11.08 -17.29
N SER A 323 -9.48 -10.48 -16.12
CA SER A 323 -10.47 -10.43 -15.04
C SER A 323 -11.61 -9.47 -15.30
N ALA A 324 -11.39 -8.35 -16.00
CA ALA A 324 -12.49 -7.46 -16.39
C ALA A 324 -13.48 -8.16 -17.34
N GLU A 325 -12.96 -8.91 -18.32
CA GLU A 325 -13.79 -9.70 -19.24
C GLU A 325 -14.52 -10.84 -18.50
N GLU A 326 -13.81 -11.55 -17.62
CA GLU A 326 -14.36 -12.69 -16.88
C GLU A 326 -15.45 -12.26 -15.89
N LEU A 327 -15.14 -11.26 -15.05
CA LEU A 327 -15.95 -10.87 -13.89
C LEU A 327 -17.01 -9.80 -14.22
N CYS A 328 -16.69 -8.87 -15.11
CA CYS A 328 -17.54 -7.71 -15.41
C CYS A 328 -18.09 -7.71 -16.84
N LYS A 329 -17.66 -8.65 -17.70
CA LYS A 329 -18.02 -8.69 -19.14
C LYS A 329 -17.70 -7.35 -19.83
N ALA A 330 -16.57 -6.76 -19.45
CA ALA A 330 -16.19 -5.43 -19.87
C ALA A 330 -14.69 -5.34 -20.19
N LYS A 331 -14.32 -4.30 -20.93
CA LYS A 331 -12.93 -3.98 -21.23
C LYS A 331 -12.31 -3.13 -20.13
N GLN A 332 -11.09 -3.49 -19.76
CA GLN A 332 -10.20 -2.68 -18.95
C GLN A 332 -8.76 -3.01 -19.33
N ASN A 333 -8.11 -2.09 -20.03
CA ASN A 333 -6.73 -2.20 -20.46
C ASN A 333 -5.89 -1.14 -19.75
N PRO A 334 -5.03 -1.54 -18.81
CA PRO A 334 -4.11 -0.60 -18.20
C PRO A 334 -3.20 0.11 -19.20
N TYR A 335 -2.84 1.35 -18.89
CA TYR A 335 -1.80 2.10 -19.57
C TYR A 335 -0.55 2.15 -18.70
N PHE A 336 0.61 2.05 -19.35
CA PHE A 336 1.90 2.12 -18.71
C PHE A 336 2.78 3.03 -19.55
N ASP A 337 3.33 4.06 -18.93
CA ASP A 337 4.42 4.83 -19.48
C ASP A 337 5.69 4.53 -18.69
N PHE A 338 6.71 4.10 -19.43
CA PHE A 338 7.93 3.51 -18.91
C PHE A 338 9.09 3.97 -19.80
N THR A 339 9.54 5.21 -19.58
CA THR A 339 10.64 5.84 -20.34
C THR A 339 11.98 5.77 -19.63
N THR A 340 12.00 5.23 -18.40
CA THR A 340 13.17 5.16 -17.53
C THR A 340 13.67 3.72 -17.37
N GLU A 341 14.80 3.55 -16.67
CA GLU A 341 15.34 2.24 -16.32
C GLU A 341 14.42 1.44 -15.40
N ASP A 342 14.50 0.10 -15.50
CA ASP A 342 13.72 -0.81 -14.67
C ASP A 342 14.28 -0.91 -13.25
N PHE A 343 13.59 -0.28 -12.29
CA PHE A 343 14.02 -0.20 -10.90
C PHE A 343 13.22 -1.10 -9.94
N PRO A 344 13.83 -1.53 -8.83
CA PRO A 344 13.13 -2.26 -7.78
C PRO A 344 12.20 -1.34 -6.98
N ILE A 345 10.99 -1.82 -6.74
CA ILE A 345 9.96 -1.15 -5.93
C ILE A 345 9.71 -1.82 -4.59
N ALA A 346 10.19 -3.05 -4.41
CA ALA A 346 9.98 -3.81 -3.19
C ALA A 346 10.97 -4.97 -3.12
N LEU A 347 11.23 -5.49 -1.91
CA LEU A 347 11.88 -6.78 -1.76
C LEU A 347 10.92 -7.90 -2.18
N LEU A 348 11.47 -9.00 -2.68
CA LEU A 348 10.73 -10.25 -2.85
C LEU A 348 11.32 -11.25 -1.87
N ARG A 349 10.54 -11.62 -0.84
CA ARG A 349 10.92 -12.65 0.12
C ARG A 349 10.06 -13.88 -0.15
N ARG A 350 10.72 -15.03 -0.27
CA ARG A 350 10.02 -16.32 -0.29
C ARG A 350 10.17 -16.93 1.08
N GLU A 351 9.12 -17.55 1.59
CA GLU A 351 9.29 -18.62 2.55
C GLU A 351 10.20 -19.67 1.88
N ARG A 352 11.29 -20.03 2.55
CA ARG A 352 11.96 -21.29 2.22
C ARG A 352 10.93 -22.35 2.56
N SER A 353 10.25 -22.89 1.55
CA SER A 353 9.54 -24.15 1.67
C SER A 353 10.57 -25.17 2.16
N SER A 354 10.43 -25.54 3.43
CA SER A 354 11.23 -26.54 4.14
C SER A 354 10.90 -27.93 3.64
#